data_AF-A0A485M5M7-F1
#
_entry.id   AF-A0A485M5M7-F1
#
_cell.length_a   1.000
_cell.length_b   1.000
_cell.length_c   1.000
_cell.angle_alpha   90.00
_cell.angle_beta   90.00
_cell.angle_gamma   90.00
#
_symmetry.space_group_name_H-M   'P 1'
#
loop_
_entity.id
_entity.type
_entity.pdbx_description
1 polymer ?
#
loop_
_entity_poly.entity_id
_entity_poly.type
_entity_poly.pdbx_seq_one_letter_code
_entity_poly.pdbx_strand_id
1 'polypeptide(L)' 'MAVHPIDLERYLSGIMFPASKNDLRQKALDNHAPDVVIDIINNLPERYFSSSGDLSKAVDEIE' A
#
# COMPACT_ATOMS: atom_id res chain seq x y z
N MET A 1 -12.85 13.76 0.63
CA MET A 1 -12.89 12.29 0.63
C MET A 1 -11.51 11.81 1.06
N ALA A 2 -11.33 11.50 2.34
CA ALA A 2 -10.11 10.83 2.80
C ALA A 2 -10.26 9.36 2.42
N VAL A 3 -9.36 8.86 1.60
CA VAL A 3 -9.22 7.43 1.37
C VAL A 3 -8.69 6.84 2.65
N HIS A 4 -9.53 6.12 3.37
CA HIS A 4 -9.11 5.57 4.65
C HIS A 4 -8.08 4.45 4.41
N PRO A 5 -7.01 4.36 5.21
CA PRO A 5 -5.97 3.34 5.09
C PRO A 5 -6.51 1.90 5.07
N ILE A 6 -7.72 1.69 5.61
CA ILE A 6 -8.47 0.42 5.58
C ILE A 6 -8.65 -0.12 4.15
N ASP A 7 -8.80 0.76 3.15
CA ASP A 7 -8.97 0.32 1.77
C ASP A 7 -7.65 -0.21 1.19
N LEU A 8 -6.50 0.41 1.52
CA LEU A 8 -5.18 -0.03 1.04
C LEU A 8 -4.85 -1.45 1.52
N GLU A 9 -5.03 -1.75 2.81
CA GLU A 9 -4.75 -3.08 3.36
C GLU A 9 -5.61 -4.17 2.73
N ARG A 10 -6.85 -3.84 2.33
CA ARG A 10 -7.74 -4.77 1.62
C ARG A 10 -7.19 -5.13 0.24
N TYR A 11 -6.73 -4.14 -0.54
CA TYR A 11 -6.14 -4.36 -1.86
C TYR A 11 -4.72 -4.95 -1.82
N LEU A 12 -4.06 -4.94 -0.68
CA LEU A 12 -2.74 -5.55 -0.48
C LEU A 12 -2.79 -6.88 0.28
N SER A 13 -4.00 -7.36 0.57
CA SER A 13 -4.19 -8.64 1.23
C SER A 13 -3.60 -9.79 0.41
N GLY A 14 -2.88 -10.68 1.09
CA GLY A 14 -2.20 -11.82 0.46
C GLY A 14 -0.87 -11.49 -0.22
N ILE A 15 -0.28 -10.32 0.04
CA ILE A 15 1.11 -10.06 -0.35
C ILE A 15 2.08 -10.91 0.47
N MET A 16 3.11 -11.44 -0.19
CA MET A 16 4.23 -12.12 0.45
C MET A 16 5.23 -11.08 0.92
N PHE A 17 5.42 -10.99 2.23
CA PHE A 17 6.45 -10.14 2.83
C PHE A 17 7.81 -10.85 2.89
N PRO A 18 8.95 -10.14 2.74
CA PRO A 18 9.05 -8.69 2.53
C PRO A 18 8.69 -8.26 1.11
N ALA A 19 8.02 -7.12 0.98
CA ALA A 19 7.57 -6.57 -0.30
C ALA A 19 8.09 -5.15 -0.51
N SER A 20 8.50 -4.81 -1.73
CA SER A 20 8.92 -3.46 -2.08
C SER A 20 7.71 -2.56 -2.43
N LYS A 21 7.91 -1.24 -2.44
CA LYS A 21 6.93 -0.28 -2.98
C LYS A 21 6.37 -0.70 -4.35
N ASN A 22 7.24 -1.23 -5.21
CA ASN A 22 6.86 -1.63 -6.55
C ASN A 22 6.01 -2.92 -6.54
N ASP A 23 6.31 -3.87 -5.65
CA ASP A 23 5.48 -5.08 -5.44
C ASP A 23 4.08 -4.71 -4.92
N LEU A 24 4.00 -3.77 -3.98
CA LEU A 24 2.71 -3.26 -3.50
C LEU A 24 1.91 -2.64 -4.64
N ARG A 25 2.58 -1.83 -5.48
CA ARG A 25 1.92 -1.20 -6.63
C ARG A 25 1.39 -2.25 -7.60
N GLN A 26 2.20 -3.26 -7.92
CA GLN A 26 1.76 -4.36 -8.79
C GLN A 26 0.61 -5.14 -8.15
N LYS A 27 0.68 -5.44 -6.85
CA LYS A 27 -0.36 -6.19 -6.16
C LYS A 27 -1.68 -5.41 -6.07
N ALA A 28 -1.60 -4.11 -5.83
CA ALA A 28 -2.75 -3.22 -5.86
C ALA A 28 -3.38 -3.18 -7.26
N LEU A 29 -2.57 -3.05 -8.32
CA LEU A 29 -3.06 -3.10 -9.71
C LEU A 29 -3.71 -4.44 -10.06
N ASP A 30 -3.11 -5.56 -9.66
CA ASP A 30 -3.65 -6.92 -9.82
C ASP A 30 -5.01 -7.08 -9.13
N ASN A 31 -5.15 -6.48 -7.94
CA ASN A 31 -6.39 -6.44 -7.18
C ASN A 31 -7.37 -5.34 -7.63
N HIS A 32 -7.17 -4.72 -8.79
CA HIS A 32 -8.00 -3.65 -9.34
C HIS A 32 -8.19 -2.47 -8.37
N ALA A 33 -7.13 -2.12 -7.64
CA ALA A 33 -7.15 -0.98 -6.75
C ALA A 33 -7.38 0.34 -7.53
N PRO A 34 -8.19 1.25 -7.00
CA PRO A 34 -8.43 2.54 -7.64
C PRO A 34 -7.17 3.41 -7.67
N ASP A 35 -7.09 4.36 -8.61
CA ASP A 35 -5.90 5.21 -8.83
C ASP A 35 -5.41 5.91 -7.57
N VAL A 36 -6.33 6.30 -6.69
CA VAL A 36 -6.00 6.93 -5.41
C VAL A 36 -5.16 6.04 -4.49
N VAL A 37 -5.36 4.72 -4.54
CA VAL A 37 -4.56 3.74 -3.78
C VAL A 37 -3.16 3.63 -4.39
N ILE A 38 -3.07 3.64 -5.72
CA ILE A 38 -1.80 3.64 -6.45
C ILE A 38 -1.01 4.92 -6.17
N ASP A 39 -1.69 6.06 -6.05
CA ASP A 39 -1.09 7.35 -5.74
C ASP A 39 -0.49 7.36 -4.32
N ILE A 40 -1.24 6.87 -3.32
CA ILE A 40 -0.73 6.65 -1.95
C ILE A 40 0.53 5.79 -1.99
N ILE A 41 0.49 4.63 -2.67
CA ILE A 41 1.63 3.72 -2.78
C ILE A 41 2.83 4.40 -3.44
N ASN A 42 2.62 5.23 -4.46
CA ASN A 42 3.69 5.97 -5.11
C ASN A 42 4.32 7.02 -4.18
N ASN A 43 3.50 7.64 -3.34
CA ASN A 43 3.91 8.62 -2.33
C ASN A 43 4.62 7.96 -1.14
N LEU A 44 4.47 6.65 -0.96
CA LEU A 44 5.19 5.92 0.07
C LEU A 44 6.72 6.01 -0.14
N PRO A 45 7.47 6.09 0.95
CA PRO A 45 8.93 6.02 0.92
C PRO A 45 9.40 4.70 0.33
N GLU A 46 10.51 4.74 -0.41
CA GLU A 46 11.08 3.58 -1.07
C GLU A 46 11.80 2.66 -0.06
N ARG A 47 11.01 1.88 0.68
CA ARG A 47 11.46 0.93 1.70
C ARG A 47 10.81 -0.45 1.51
N TYR A 48 11.35 -1.45 2.19
CA TYR A 48 10.77 -2.80 2.23
C TYR A 48 9.80 -2.91 3.38
N PHE A 49 8.58 -3.28 3.05
CA PHE A 49 7.52 -3.52 4.03
C PHE A 49 7.56 -4.97 4.42
N SER A 50 7.53 -5.25 5.73
CA SER A 50 7.62 -6.62 6.25
C SER A 50 6.29 -7.11 6.84
N SER A 51 5.29 -6.23 6.97
CA SER A 51 3.97 -6.58 7.51
C SER A 51 2.92 -5.54 7.12
N SER A 52 1.64 -5.91 7.24
CA SER A 52 0.50 -5.00 7.03
C SER A 52 0.60 -3.77 7.95
N GLY A 53 1.00 -3.95 9.21
CA GLY A 53 1.16 -2.82 10.14
C GLY A 53 2.30 -1.85 9.78
N ASP A 54 3.29 -2.28 9.00
CA ASP A 54 4.34 -1.38 8.50
C ASP A 54 3.82 -0.50 7.37
N LEU A 55 2.93 -1.05 6.53
CA LEU A 55 2.20 -0.30 5.51
C LEU A 55 1.28 0.73 6.16
N SER A 56 0.47 0.34 7.15
CA SER A 56 -0.44 1.26 7.83
C SER A 56 0.31 2.44 8.44
N LYS A 57 1.47 2.18 9.07
CA LYS A 57 2.32 3.24 9.61
C LYS A 57 2.87 4.17 8.54
N ALA A 58 3.33 3.62 7.41
CA ALA A 58 3.90 4.44 6.36
C ALA A 58 2.84 5.29 5.63
N VAL A 59 1.59 4.84 5.59
CA VAL A 59 0.45 5.65 5.13
C VAL A 59 0.14 6.76 6.13
N ASP A 60 0.13 6.46 7.42
CA ASP A 60 -0.06 7.46 8.50
C ASP A 60 1.05 8.52 8.49
N GLU A 61 2.26 8.18 8.02
CA GLU A 61 3.41 9.08 7.91
C GLU A 61 3.29 10.08 6.74
N ILE A 62 2.47 9.79 5.72
CA ILE A 62 2.25 10.65 4.53
C ILE A 62 0.92 11.40 4.55
N GLU A 63 0.00 11.07 5.47
CA GLU A 63 -1.25 11.81 5.72
C GLU A 63 -1.02 13.05 6.60
#